data_AF-A0A0J7MNH1-F1
#
_entry.id   AF-A0A0J7MNH1-F1
#
_cell.length_a   1.000
_cell.length_b   1.000
_cell.length_c   1.000
_cell.angle_alpha   90.00
_cell.angle_beta   90.00
_cell.angle_gamma   90.00
#
_symmetry.space_group_name_H-M   'P 1'
#
loop_
_entity.id
_entity.type
_entity.pdbx_description
1 polymer ?
#
loop_
_entity_poly.entity_id
_entity_poly.type
_entity_poly.pdbx_seq_one_letter_code
_entity_poly.pdbx_strand_id
1 'polypeptide(L)'
;DLFNATYPDREPISKSTVERTVGRFQRTGVIKDAPRSGRPKNASNDEKALDVLLTVYDNPHTSVSRTAQENDISTTSVHRILKKHHYHPYKIHLVQELSEDDYDRRVEFCDTMMTRFADNRQFFNWICFSDEATFELNGSVNRQNMRYWADENPHWMRDSHTQYPQKVNVWAGIILNRIIGPFFIEGNINSQNYCNLLRNQVIPAIQDIAGEAFHNKRHNRMATEITRSDPIRLLLLGVFENKGL
;
A
#
# COMPACT_ATOMS: atom_id res chain seq x y z
N ASP A 1 -35.38 55.31 -9.37
CA ASP A 1 -34.83 56.54 -9.97
C ASP A 1 -34.03 57.35 -8.97
N LEU A 2 -34.61 57.77 -7.83
CA LEU A 2 -33.89 58.55 -6.81
C LEU A 2 -32.59 57.86 -6.30
N PHE A 3 -32.63 56.57 -5.99
CA PHE A 3 -31.45 55.84 -5.48
C PHE A 3 -30.27 55.83 -6.47
N ASN A 4 -30.52 55.57 -7.76
CA ASN A 4 -29.46 55.56 -8.77
C ASN A 4 -28.95 56.98 -9.05
N ALA A 5 -29.79 58.01 -8.89
CA ALA A 5 -29.38 59.41 -9.01
C ALA A 5 -28.53 59.87 -7.81
N THR A 6 -28.77 59.35 -6.61
CA THR A 6 -28.00 59.65 -5.40
C THR A 6 -26.63 58.96 -5.39
N TYR A 7 -26.48 57.82 -6.06
CA TYR A 7 -25.24 57.03 -6.10
C TYR A 7 -24.81 56.72 -7.55
N PRO A 8 -24.33 57.70 -8.32
CA PRO A 8 -24.01 57.54 -9.73
C PRO A 8 -22.77 56.68 -10.00
N ASP A 9 -21.85 56.57 -9.03
CA ASP A 9 -20.60 55.80 -9.17
C ASP A 9 -20.79 54.27 -9.01
N ARG A 10 -22.03 53.79 -8.90
CA ARG A 10 -22.36 52.37 -8.75
C ARG A 10 -23.14 51.85 -9.95
N GLU A 11 -23.01 50.56 -10.21
CA GLU A 11 -23.85 49.86 -11.18
C GLU A 11 -25.34 50.10 -10.89
N PRO A 12 -26.12 50.61 -11.86
CA PRO A 12 -27.52 50.95 -11.64
C PRO A 12 -28.34 49.72 -11.22
N ILE A 13 -29.05 49.84 -10.09
CA ILE A 13 -29.94 48.78 -9.62
C ILE A 13 -31.32 48.97 -10.24
N SER A 14 -31.92 47.89 -10.75
CA SER A 14 -33.28 47.94 -11.28
C SER A 14 -34.32 48.08 -10.17
N LYS A 15 -35.40 48.82 -10.45
CA LYS A 15 -36.54 48.97 -9.54
C LYS A 15 -37.11 47.62 -9.09
N SER A 16 -37.22 46.66 -10.01
CA SER A 16 -37.73 45.31 -9.73
C SER A 16 -36.85 44.53 -8.75
N THR A 17 -35.53 44.70 -8.77
CA THR A 17 -34.62 44.07 -7.81
C THR A 17 -34.84 44.62 -6.41
N VAL A 18 -35.02 45.94 -6.28
CA VAL A 18 -35.32 46.60 -5.00
C VAL A 18 -36.67 46.11 -4.45
N GLU A 19 -37.72 46.11 -5.28
CA GLU A 19 -39.06 45.65 -4.90
C GLU A 19 -39.07 44.17 -4.46
N ARG A 20 -38.38 43.29 -5.20
CA ARG A 20 -38.25 41.88 -4.82
C ARG A 20 -37.48 41.69 -3.51
N THR A 21 -36.49 42.54 -3.26
CA THR A 21 -35.69 42.49 -2.02
C THR A 21 -36.50 42.97 -0.82
N VAL A 22 -37.22 44.09 -0.95
CA VAL A 22 -38.12 44.62 0.09
C VAL A 22 -39.25 43.64 0.37
N GLY A 23 -39.93 43.12 -0.66
CA GLY A 23 -41.00 42.14 -0.49
C GLY A 23 -40.50 40.79 0.06
N ARG A 24 -39.22 40.45 -0.11
CA ARG A 24 -38.61 39.30 0.58
C ARG A 24 -38.38 39.62 2.05
N PHE A 25 -37.78 40.76 2.36
CA PHE A 25 -37.52 41.19 3.73
C PHE A 25 -38.81 41.31 4.55
N GLN A 26 -39.88 41.88 3.99
CA GLN A 26 -41.19 41.98 4.66
C GLN A 26 -41.82 40.62 4.96
N ARG A 27 -41.56 39.59 4.14
CA ARG A 27 -42.12 38.24 4.33
C ARG A 27 -41.30 37.36 5.27
N THR A 28 -39.97 37.43 5.20
CA THR A 28 -39.08 36.49 5.89
C THR A 28 -38.19 37.12 6.96
N GLY A 29 -38.14 38.46 7.04
CA GLY A 29 -37.21 39.20 7.90
C GLY A 29 -35.75 39.13 7.44
N VAL A 30 -35.47 38.51 6.29
CA VAL A 30 -34.10 38.20 5.83
C VAL A 30 -33.92 38.58 4.36
N ILE A 31 -32.80 39.25 4.05
CA ILE A 31 -32.46 39.69 2.68
C ILE A 31 -31.86 38.56 1.83
N LYS A 32 -31.32 37.50 2.46
CA LYS A 32 -30.71 36.34 1.79
C LYS A 32 -31.66 35.67 0.78
N ASP A 33 -31.10 35.15 -0.31
CA ASP A 33 -31.84 34.34 -1.28
C ASP A 33 -32.49 33.13 -0.62
N ALA A 34 -33.74 32.85 -1.01
CA ALA A 34 -34.43 31.64 -0.60
C ALA A 34 -33.73 30.40 -1.20
N PRO A 35 -33.73 29.26 -0.49
CA PRO A 35 -33.21 28.02 -1.04
C PRO A 35 -33.95 27.69 -2.34
N ARG A 36 -33.18 27.53 -3.43
CA ARG A 36 -33.73 27.18 -4.73
C ARG A 36 -34.07 25.70 -4.73
N SER A 37 -35.20 25.32 -5.31
CA SER A 37 -35.50 23.93 -5.64
C SER A 37 -34.49 23.47 -6.70
N GLY A 38 -33.38 22.87 -6.26
CA GLY A 38 -32.34 22.36 -7.14
C GLY A 38 -32.86 21.26 -8.08
N ARG A 39 -31.99 20.74 -8.94
CA ARG A 39 -32.31 19.64 -9.86
C ARG A 39 -32.83 18.41 -9.09
N PRO A 40 -33.95 17.78 -9.52
CA PRO A 40 -34.43 16.54 -8.91
C PRO A 40 -33.37 15.43 -8.99
N LYS A 41 -33.19 14.68 -7.90
CA LYS A 41 -32.19 13.60 -7.80
C LYS A 41 -32.81 12.27 -8.29
N ASN A 42 -32.76 12.01 -9.58
CA ASN A 42 -33.42 10.82 -10.15
C ASN A 42 -32.65 9.49 -9.92
N ALA A 43 -31.33 9.54 -9.65
CA ALA A 43 -30.47 8.35 -9.58
C ALA A 43 -30.02 7.96 -8.15
N SER A 44 -30.56 8.65 -7.13
CA SER A 44 -30.25 8.41 -5.70
C SER A 44 -31.56 8.49 -4.91
N ASN A 45 -32.61 7.83 -5.42
CA ASN A 45 -33.82 7.57 -4.66
C ASN A 45 -33.43 6.82 -3.37
N ASP A 46 -34.09 7.09 -2.25
CA ASP A 46 -33.71 6.50 -0.96
C ASP A 46 -33.81 4.96 -0.98
N GLU A 47 -34.70 4.41 -1.82
CA GLU A 47 -34.82 2.97 -2.10
C GLU A 47 -33.57 2.40 -2.80
N LYS A 48 -33.10 3.03 -3.89
CA LYS A 48 -31.87 2.62 -4.58
C LYS A 48 -30.62 2.82 -3.72
N ALA A 49 -30.63 3.82 -2.83
CA ALA A 49 -29.58 3.98 -1.86
C ALA A 49 -29.57 2.82 -0.87
N LEU A 50 -30.73 2.38 -0.40
CA LEU A 50 -30.85 1.23 0.49
C LEU A 50 -30.37 -0.07 -0.17
N ASP A 51 -30.76 -0.35 -1.42
CA ASP A 51 -30.32 -1.55 -2.16
C ASP A 51 -28.79 -1.61 -2.28
N VAL A 52 -28.17 -0.49 -2.62
CA VAL A 52 -26.71 -0.36 -2.72
C VAL A 52 -26.04 -0.61 -1.38
N LEU A 53 -26.60 -0.07 -0.29
CA LEU A 53 -26.04 -0.26 1.05
C LEU A 53 -26.18 -1.71 1.52
N LEU A 54 -27.32 -2.36 1.25
CA LEU A 54 -27.53 -3.79 1.56
C LEU A 54 -26.57 -4.67 0.77
N THR A 55 -26.41 -4.41 -0.53
CA THR A 55 -25.46 -5.15 -1.39
C THR A 55 -24.03 -5.07 -0.82
N VAL A 56 -23.61 -3.87 -0.39
CA VAL A 56 -22.27 -3.65 0.18
C VAL A 56 -22.17 -4.21 1.60
N TYR A 57 -23.24 -4.19 2.38
CA TYR A 57 -23.28 -4.80 3.71
C TYR A 57 -23.14 -6.33 3.64
N ASP A 58 -23.87 -6.97 2.72
CA ASP A 58 -23.82 -8.42 2.51
C ASP A 58 -22.49 -8.88 1.94
N ASN A 59 -21.88 -8.08 1.05
CA ASN A 59 -20.56 -8.35 0.50
C ASN A 59 -19.70 -7.08 0.39
N PRO A 60 -18.98 -6.74 1.48
CA PRO A 60 -18.15 -5.53 1.53
C PRO A 60 -16.97 -5.55 0.55
N HIS A 61 -16.60 -6.71 0.02
CA HIS A 61 -15.53 -6.88 -0.98
C HIS A 61 -15.99 -6.59 -2.42
N THR A 62 -17.27 -6.29 -2.64
CA THR A 62 -17.76 -5.95 -3.98
C THR A 62 -17.11 -4.65 -4.49
N SER A 63 -16.75 -4.65 -5.77
CA SER A 63 -16.28 -3.44 -6.41
C SER A 63 -17.46 -2.53 -6.72
N VAL A 64 -17.24 -1.22 -6.69
CA VAL A 64 -18.27 -0.23 -7.07
C VAL A 64 -18.82 -0.48 -8.47
N SER A 65 -18.00 -0.99 -9.39
CA SER A 65 -18.46 -1.35 -10.73
C SER A 65 -19.43 -2.54 -10.72
N ARG A 66 -19.17 -3.54 -9.88
CA ARG A 66 -20.06 -4.70 -9.73
C ARG A 66 -21.37 -4.29 -9.06
N THR A 67 -21.30 -3.53 -7.96
CA THR A 67 -22.48 -2.99 -7.27
C THR A 67 -23.34 -2.14 -8.21
N ALA A 68 -22.72 -1.33 -9.08
CA ALA A 68 -23.40 -0.54 -10.09
C ALA A 68 -24.17 -1.40 -11.09
N GLN A 69 -23.56 -2.50 -11.56
CA GLN A 69 -24.19 -3.45 -12.48
C GLN A 69 -25.34 -4.20 -11.82
N GLU A 70 -25.18 -4.64 -10.56
CA GLU A 70 -26.21 -5.36 -9.80
C GLU A 70 -27.43 -4.49 -9.49
N ASN A 71 -27.20 -3.19 -9.25
CA ASN A 71 -28.25 -2.24 -8.86
C ASN A 71 -28.81 -1.42 -10.05
N ASP A 72 -28.32 -1.66 -11.27
CA ASP A 72 -28.65 -0.93 -12.50
C ASP A 72 -28.53 0.61 -12.35
N ILE A 73 -27.38 1.07 -11.83
CA ILE A 73 -27.08 2.50 -11.67
C ILE A 73 -25.65 2.81 -12.12
N SER A 74 -25.34 4.09 -12.33
CA SER A 74 -23.97 4.48 -12.66
C SER A 74 -23.00 4.26 -11.49
N THR A 75 -21.76 3.92 -11.80
CA THR A 75 -20.66 3.81 -10.81
C THR A 75 -20.48 5.09 -9.99
N THR A 76 -20.71 6.25 -10.61
CA THR A 76 -20.66 7.55 -9.94
C THR A 76 -21.79 7.70 -8.92
N SER A 77 -22.98 7.17 -9.20
CA SER A 77 -24.10 7.16 -8.26
C SER A 77 -23.79 6.30 -7.04
N VAL A 78 -23.25 5.09 -7.23
CA VAL A 78 -22.80 4.22 -6.13
C VAL A 78 -21.78 4.95 -5.25
N HIS A 79 -20.76 5.58 -5.84
CA HIS A 79 -19.78 6.38 -5.09
C HIS A 79 -20.41 7.50 -4.27
N ARG A 80 -21.37 8.24 -4.84
CA ARG A 80 -22.08 9.31 -4.12
C ARG A 80 -22.92 8.77 -2.96
N ILE A 81 -23.59 7.63 -3.15
CA ILE A 81 -24.38 6.96 -2.11
C ILE A 81 -23.45 6.55 -0.96
N LEU A 82 -22.39 5.80 -1.24
CA LEU A 82 -21.43 5.35 -0.22
C LEU A 82 -20.84 6.54 0.55
N LYS A 83 -20.45 7.61 -0.14
CA LYS A 83 -19.93 8.83 0.51
C LYS A 83 -20.97 9.56 1.36
N LYS A 84 -22.23 9.64 0.90
CA LYS A 84 -23.32 10.26 1.66
C LYS A 84 -23.61 9.51 2.95
N HIS A 85 -23.44 8.19 2.95
CA HIS A 85 -23.67 7.31 4.10
C HIS A 85 -22.40 6.98 4.88
N HIS A 86 -21.32 7.75 4.71
CA HIS A 86 -20.08 7.60 5.47
C HIS A 86 -19.36 6.25 5.29
N TYR A 87 -19.56 5.56 4.16
CA TYR A 87 -18.75 4.40 3.81
C TYR A 87 -17.38 4.83 3.29
N HIS A 88 -16.35 4.15 3.78
CA HIS A 88 -14.96 4.37 3.42
C HIS A 88 -14.34 3.09 2.84
N PRO A 89 -13.47 3.22 1.82
CA PRO A 89 -12.71 2.10 1.33
C PRO A 89 -11.52 1.84 2.27
N TYR A 90 -11.52 0.70 2.95
CA TYR A 90 -10.42 0.26 3.78
C TYR A 90 -9.51 -0.72 3.04
N LYS A 91 -8.23 -0.72 3.40
CA LYS A 91 -7.24 -1.68 2.90
C LYS A 91 -7.01 -2.75 3.96
N ILE A 92 -6.89 -4.00 3.54
CA ILE A 92 -6.49 -5.08 4.44
C ILE A 92 -5.05 -4.82 4.89
N HIS A 93 -4.85 -4.71 6.20
CA HIS A 93 -3.52 -4.66 6.81
C HIS A 93 -3.11 -6.07 7.23
N LEU A 94 -2.13 -6.64 6.53
CA LEU A 94 -1.41 -7.81 7.02
C LEU A 94 -0.27 -7.28 7.89
N VAL A 95 -0.36 -7.50 9.19
CA VAL A 95 0.68 -7.15 10.15
C VAL A 95 1.38 -8.45 10.53
N GLN A 96 2.72 -8.47 10.44
CA GLN A 96 3.50 -9.53 11.08
C GLN A 96 3.51 -9.22 12.57
N GLU A 97 3.14 -10.19 13.40
CA GLU A 97 3.26 -10.08 14.85
C GLU A 97 4.74 -9.91 15.19
N LEU A 98 5.09 -8.72 15.69
CA LEU A 98 6.44 -8.44 16.18
C LEU A 98 6.49 -8.88 17.64
N SER A 99 7.51 -9.65 17.99
CA SER A 99 7.83 -9.95 19.39
C SER A 99 8.36 -8.68 20.08
N GLU A 100 8.21 -8.58 21.40
CA GLU A 100 8.75 -7.46 22.19
C GLU A 100 10.28 -7.32 21.99
N ASP A 101 10.99 -8.45 21.84
CA ASP A 101 12.43 -8.48 21.59
C ASP A 101 12.84 -7.94 20.20
N ASP A 102 11.93 -7.91 19.23
CA ASP A 102 12.28 -7.52 17.86
C ASP A 102 12.64 -6.05 17.77
N TYR A 103 12.10 -5.22 18.66
CA TYR A 103 12.44 -3.80 18.71
C TYR A 103 13.92 -3.61 19.04
N ASP A 104 14.39 -4.23 20.12
CA ASP A 104 15.77 -4.10 20.57
C ASP A 104 16.76 -4.65 19.53
N ARG A 105 16.45 -5.81 18.93
CA ARG A 105 17.27 -6.39 17.85
C ARG A 105 17.36 -5.47 16.64
N ARG A 106 16.28 -4.76 16.30
CA ARG A 106 16.26 -3.82 15.17
C ARG A 106 17.08 -2.56 15.47
N VAL A 107 17.03 -2.05 16.69
CA VAL A 107 17.85 -0.91 17.12
C VAL A 107 19.33 -1.28 17.09
N GLU A 108 19.71 -2.42 17.67
CA GLU A 108 21.09 -2.92 17.66
C GLU A 108 21.63 -3.11 16.24
N PHE A 109 20.81 -3.67 15.35
CA PHE A 109 21.15 -3.79 13.93
C PHE A 109 21.41 -2.43 13.28
N CYS A 110 20.53 -1.45 13.52
CA CYS A 110 20.70 -0.09 12.99
C CYS A 110 22.01 0.54 13.47
N ASP A 111 22.30 0.49 14.77
CA ASP A 111 23.54 1.05 15.35
C ASP A 111 24.79 0.37 14.79
N THR A 112 24.75 -0.96 14.66
CA THR A 112 25.84 -1.74 14.05
C THR A 112 26.08 -1.33 12.60
N MET A 113 25.02 -1.18 11.80
CA MET A 113 25.15 -0.80 10.39
C MET A 113 25.63 0.64 10.23
N MET A 114 25.18 1.56 11.09
CA MET A 114 25.64 2.95 11.11
C MET A 114 27.13 3.05 11.45
N THR A 115 27.60 2.28 12.43
CA THR A 115 29.02 2.22 12.79
C THR A 115 29.88 1.72 11.62
N ARG A 116 29.46 0.63 10.97
CA ARG A 116 30.17 0.08 9.80
C ARG A 116 30.23 1.05 8.62
N PHE A 117 29.18 1.85 8.43
CA PHE A 117 29.15 2.88 7.41
C PHE A 117 30.10 4.05 7.73
N ALA A 118 30.17 4.45 9.00
CA ALA A 118 31.10 5.48 9.46
C ALA A 118 32.55 5.06 9.24
N ASP A 119 32.88 3.80 9.55
CA ASP A 119 34.22 3.23 9.35
C ASP A 119 34.58 3.07 7.86
N ASN A 120 33.62 2.64 7.04
CA ASN A 120 33.81 2.44 5.62
C ASN A 120 32.57 2.84 4.81
N ARG A 121 32.65 4.02 4.17
CA ARG A 121 31.57 4.54 3.31
C ARG A 121 31.22 3.62 2.12
N GLN A 122 32.12 2.73 1.73
CA GLN A 122 31.87 1.75 0.66
C GLN A 122 31.33 0.42 1.19
N PHE A 123 31.03 0.28 2.48
CA PHE A 123 30.54 -0.96 3.08
C PHE A 123 29.30 -1.50 2.35
N PHE A 124 28.30 -0.64 2.11
CA PHE A 124 27.04 -1.02 1.47
C PHE A 124 27.19 -1.49 0.02
N ASN A 125 28.23 -1.05 -0.70
CA ASN A 125 28.48 -1.48 -2.07
C ASN A 125 28.68 -3.00 -2.17
N TRP A 126 29.16 -3.62 -1.08
CA TRP A 126 29.47 -5.06 -1.03
C TRP A 126 28.41 -5.88 -0.30
N ILE A 127 27.26 -5.28 0.03
CA ILE A 127 26.12 -6.00 0.61
C ILE A 127 25.21 -6.44 -0.53
N CYS A 128 24.97 -7.74 -0.61
CA CYS A 128 23.93 -8.29 -1.47
C CYS A 128 22.62 -8.32 -0.68
N PHE A 129 21.66 -7.49 -1.06
CA PHE A 129 20.30 -7.60 -0.56
C PHE A 129 19.56 -8.62 -1.42
N SER A 130 18.83 -9.55 -0.80
CA SER A 130 18.09 -10.57 -1.52
C SER A 130 16.76 -10.82 -0.85
N ASP A 131 15.79 -11.25 -1.64
CA ASP A 131 14.48 -11.65 -1.16
C ASP A 131 13.89 -12.73 -2.07
N GLU A 132 12.88 -13.42 -1.56
CA GLU A 132 12.12 -14.43 -2.28
C GLU A 132 10.67 -13.96 -2.46
N ALA A 133 10.18 -14.06 -3.69
CA ALA A 133 8.79 -13.78 -4.01
C ALA A 133 8.08 -15.07 -4.46
N THR A 134 6.94 -15.35 -3.86
CA THR A 134 6.04 -16.43 -4.31
C THR A 134 4.94 -15.85 -5.19
N PHE A 135 4.84 -16.33 -6.43
CA PHE A 135 3.76 -16.01 -7.34
C PHE A 135 2.83 -17.21 -7.45
N GLU A 136 1.54 -17.00 -7.22
CA GLU A 136 0.53 -18.05 -7.28
C GLU A 136 -0.47 -17.77 -8.39
N LEU A 137 -0.84 -18.79 -9.17
CA LEU A 137 -1.78 -18.65 -10.29
C LEU A 137 -3.25 -18.48 -9.82
N ASN A 138 -3.55 -18.79 -8.57
CA ASN A 138 -4.91 -18.75 -8.02
C ASN A 138 -5.32 -17.37 -7.48
N GLY A 139 -4.58 -16.31 -7.80
CA GLY A 139 -4.98 -14.94 -7.44
C GLY A 139 -5.05 -14.71 -5.94
N SER A 140 -4.15 -15.35 -5.18
CA SER A 140 -3.99 -15.05 -3.76
C SER A 140 -3.81 -13.54 -3.55
N VAL A 141 -4.57 -13.06 -2.56
CA VAL A 141 -4.76 -11.69 -2.08
C VAL A 141 -3.87 -10.65 -2.76
N ASN A 142 -4.30 -10.10 -3.91
CA ASN A 142 -3.69 -8.88 -4.43
C ASN A 142 -4.04 -7.70 -3.50
N ARG A 143 -3.13 -7.36 -2.58
CA ARG A 143 -3.27 -6.32 -1.55
C ARG A 143 -3.70 -4.96 -2.12
N GLN A 144 -3.32 -4.65 -3.36
CA GLN A 144 -3.67 -3.40 -4.03
C GLN A 144 -5.15 -3.35 -4.45
N ASN A 145 -5.72 -4.53 -4.74
CA ASN A 145 -7.09 -4.70 -5.23
C ASN A 145 -8.08 -5.13 -4.15
N MET A 146 -7.59 -5.57 -2.99
CA MET A 146 -8.41 -5.99 -1.86
C MET A 146 -8.78 -4.79 -0.99
N ARG A 147 -9.76 -4.02 -1.48
CA ARG A 147 -10.46 -3.00 -0.71
C ARG A 147 -11.84 -3.49 -0.35
N TYR A 148 -12.32 -3.10 0.82
CA TYR A 148 -13.71 -3.30 1.20
C TYR A 148 -14.32 -2.00 1.66
N TRP A 149 -15.62 -1.84 1.47
CA TRP A 149 -16.37 -0.65 1.85
C TRP A 149 -17.13 -0.93 3.15
N ALA A 150 -16.86 -0.13 4.18
CA ALA A 150 -17.58 -0.19 5.44
C ALA A 150 -17.73 1.23 6.01
N ASP A 151 -18.73 1.44 6.85
CA ASP A 151 -18.94 2.66 7.63
C ASP A 151 -17.93 2.75 8.79
N GLU A 152 -17.73 1.65 9.51
CA GLU A 152 -16.68 1.49 10.51
C GLU A 152 -15.58 0.52 10.04
N ASN A 153 -14.38 0.58 10.62
CA ASN A 153 -13.30 -0.34 10.25
C ASN A 153 -13.52 -1.71 10.94
N PRO A 154 -13.85 -2.79 10.19
CA PRO A 154 -14.10 -4.11 10.73
C PRO A 154 -12.82 -4.88 11.09
N HIS A 155 -11.62 -4.31 10.87
CA HIS A 155 -10.33 -4.94 11.17
C HIS A 155 -10.20 -6.37 10.60
N TRP A 156 -10.67 -6.56 9.36
CA TRP A 156 -10.73 -7.88 8.76
C TRP A 156 -9.38 -8.57 8.62
N MET A 157 -9.31 -9.78 9.16
CA MET A 157 -8.25 -10.76 8.97
C MET A 157 -8.77 -11.87 8.06
N ARG A 158 -7.96 -12.30 7.09
CA ARG A 158 -8.32 -13.38 6.17
C ARG A 158 -7.28 -14.48 6.24
N ASP A 159 -7.73 -15.67 6.64
CA ASP A 159 -6.93 -16.88 6.53
C ASP A 159 -6.84 -17.31 5.07
N SER A 160 -5.62 -17.43 4.56
CA SER A 160 -5.36 -17.94 3.21
C SER A 160 -5.06 -19.43 3.30
N HIS A 161 -6.08 -20.28 3.21
CA HIS A 161 -5.91 -21.72 3.07
C HIS A 161 -6.36 -22.19 1.68
N THR A 162 -5.43 -22.73 0.90
CA THR A 162 -5.73 -23.58 -0.25
C THR A 162 -4.81 -24.80 -0.21
N GLN A 163 -5.35 -26.00 -0.43
CA GLN A 163 -4.59 -27.25 -0.27
C GLN A 163 -3.58 -27.51 -1.41
N TYR A 164 -3.69 -26.87 -2.59
CA TYR A 164 -2.76 -27.08 -3.73
C TYR A 164 -2.62 -25.85 -4.65
N PRO A 165 -2.09 -24.70 -4.20
CA PRO A 165 -1.79 -23.59 -5.11
C PRO A 165 -0.63 -23.97 -6.06
N GLN A 166 -0.83 -23.83 -7.37
CA GLN A 166 0.28 -23.79 -8.32
C GLN A 166 1.04 -22.48 -8.07
N LYS A 167 2.20 -22.60 -7.43
CA LYS A 167 3.06 -21.50 -7.04
C LYS A 167 4.44 -21.65 -7.66
N VAL A 168 5.05 -20.53 -8.02
CA VAL A 168 6.46 -20.44 -8.38
C VAL A 168 7.15 -19.53 -7.39
N ASN A 169 8.27 -20.00 -6.84
CA ASN A 169 9.11 -19.21 -5.96
C ASN A 169 10.27 -18.66 -6.79
N VAL A 170 10.54 -17.37 -6.64
CA VAL A 170 11.60 -16.67 -7.34
C VAL A 170 12.51 -16.03 -6.33
N TRP A 171 13.81 -16.30 -6.44
CA TRP A 171 14.85 -15.58 -5.72
C TRP A 171 15.38 -14.46 -6.60
N ALA A 172 15.55 -13.28 -6.02
CA ALA A 172 16.27 -12.19 -6.67
C ALA A 172 17.10 -11.42 -5.64
N GLY A 173 18.21 -10.86 -6.11
CA GLY A 173 19.08 -10.02 -5.29
C GLY A 173 19.53 -8.77 -6.02
N ILE A 174 20.08 -7.84 -5.26
CA ILE A 174 20.74 -6.64 -5.75
C ILE A 174 22.04 -6.47 -4.99
N ILE A 175 23.13 -6.29 -5.74
CA ILE A 175 24.44 -5.93 -5.22
C ILE A 175 25.00 -4.78 -6.04
N LEU A 176 25.70 -3.85 -5.41
CA LEU A 176 26.15 -2.61 -6.05
C LEU A 176 24.94 -1.87 -6.66
N ASN A 177 24.84 -1.89 -7.97
CA ASN A 177 23.74 -1.31 -8.76
C ASN A 177 23.27 -2.30 -9.84
N ARG A 178 23.40 -3.61 -9.57
CA ARG A 178 23.14 -4.71 -10.50
C ARG A 178 22.19 -5.71 -9.86
N ILE A 179 21.21 -6.17 -10.64
CA ILE A 179 20.29 -7.22 -10.25
C ILE A 179 20.99 -8.59 -10.44
N ILE A 180 20.79 -9.49 -9.48
CA ILE A 180 21.21 -10.89 -9.51
C ILE A 180 19.95 -11.75 -9.61
N GLY A 181 19.94 -12.70 -10.54
CA GLY A 181 18.76 -13.49 -10.88
C GLY A 181 17.93 -12.85 -12.01
N PRO A 182 16.63 -13.16 -12.13
CA PRO A 182 15.84 -14.02 -11.25
C PRO A 182 16.27 -15.50 -11.32
N PHE A 183 16.24 -16.18 -10.18
CA PHE A 183 16.38 -17.64 -10.15
C PHE A 183 15.08 -18.29 -9.70
N PHE A 184 14.61 -19.25 -10.49
CA PHE A 184 13.38 -19.97 -10.21
C PHE A 184 13.67 -21.16 -9.32
N ILE A 185 12.88 -21.30 -8.26
CA ILE A 185 12.93 -22.44 -7.35
C ILE A 185 11.73 -23.32 -7.69
N GLU A 186 12.02 -24.48 -8.28
CA GLU A 186 11.00 -25.47 -8.60
C GLU A 186 10.55 -26.22 -7.33
N GLY A 187 9.24 -26.26 -7.11
CA GLY A 187 8.64 -26.93 -5.95
C GLY A 187 8.68 -26.13 -4.64
N ASN A 188 8.62 -26.85 -3.52
CA ASN A 188 8.65 -26.22 -2.20
C ASN A 188 10.06 -25.77 -1.82
N ILE A 189 10.17 -24.57 -1.23
CA ILE A 189 11.41 -24.10 -0.62
C ILE A 189 11.71 -25.00 0.57
N ASN A 190 12.81 -25.74 0.49
CA ASN A 190 13.39 -26.47 1.62
C ASN A 190 14.85 -26.04 1.78
N SER A 191 15.43 -26.31 2.95
CA SER A 191 16.80 -25.91 3.29
C SER A 191 17.83 -26.42 2.28
N GLN A 192 17.68 -27.65 1.79
CA GLN A 192 18.61 -28.28 0.85
C GLN A 192 18.57 -27.63 -0.54
N ASN A 193 17.37 -27.46 -1.11
CA ASN A 193 17.16 -26.82 -2.40
C ASN A 193 17.62 -25.37 -2.37
N TYR A 194 17.34 -24.66 -1.28
CA TYR A 194 17.82 -23.31 -1.08
C TYR A 194 19.35 -23.25 -0.99
N CYS A 195 19.98 -24.15 -0.23
CA CYS A 195 21.45 -24.25 -0.18
C CYS A 195 22.06 -24.57 -1.54
N ASN A 196 21.45 -25.46 -2.31
CA ASN A 196 21.91 -25.82 -3.66
C ASN A 196 21.80 -24.63 -4.62
N LEU A 197 20.69 -23.89 -4.57
CA LEU A 197 20.50 -22.65 -5.32
C LEU A 197 21.61 -21.64 -4.99
N LEU A 198 21.86 -21.41 -3.69
CA LEU A 198 22.87 -20.46 -3.24
C LEU A 198 24.27 -20.84 -3.77
N ARG A 199 24.66 -22.10 -3.60
CA ARG A 199 26.00 -22.58 -3.96
C ARG A 199 26.23 -22.61 -5.46
N ASN A 200 25.24 -23.07 -6.23
CA ASN A 200 25.45 -23.43 -7.63
C ASN A 200 25.00 -22.35 -8.60
N GLN A 201 24.16 -21.40 -8.19
CA GLN A 201 23.63 -20.36 -9.07
C GLN A 201 23.91 -18.96 -8.53
N VAL A 202 23.53 -18.67 -7.29
CA VAL A 202 23.61 -17.31 -6.72
C VAL A 202 25.05 -16.87 -6.49
N ILE A 203 25.86 -17.68 -5.80
CA ILE A 203 27.26 -17.33 -5.50
C ILE A 203 28.08 -17.12 -6.79
N PRO A 204 28.02 -18.02 -7.80
CA PRO A 204 28.65 -17.78 -9.10
C PRO A 204 28.20 -16.47 -9.75
N ALA A 205 26.90 -16.17 -9.78
CA ALA A 205 26.39 -14.94 -10.37
C ALA A 205 26.87 -13.68 -9.62
N ILE A 206 27.00 -13.74 -8.29
CA ILE A 206 27.60 -12.65 -7.51
C ILE A 206 29.07 -12.48 -7.88
N GLN A 207 29.82 -13.58 -8.02
CA GLN A 207 31.24 -13.56 -8.38
C GLN A 207 31.46 -12.94 -9.77
N ASP A 208 30.59 -13.24 -10.74
CA ASP A 208 30.66 -12.66 -12.08
C ASP A 208 30.44 -11.13 -12.06
N ILE A 209 29.58 -10.63 -11.18
CA ILE A 209 29.26 -9.19 -11.08
C ILE A 209 30.31 -8.44 -10.25
N ALA A 210 30.71 -9.01 -9.12
CA ALA A 210 31.62 -8.37 -8.16
C ALA A 210 33.11 -8.61 -8.49
N GLY A 211 33.42 -9.55 -9.39
CA GLY A 211 34.78 -9.96 -9.75
C GLY A 211 35.56 -10.61 -8.60
N GLU A 212 36.87 -10.79 -8.81
CA GLU A 212 37.79 -11.34 -7.80
C GLU A 212 37.91 -10.51 -6.50
N ALA A 213 37.38 -9.28 -6.47
CA ALA A 213 37.31 -8.46 -5.27
C ALA A 213 36.51 -9.14 -4.14
N PHE A 214 35.55 -10.00 -4.49
CA PHE A 214 34.82 -10.84 -3.53
C PHE A 214 35.71 -11.95 -2.91
N HIS A 215 36.72 -12.44 -3.66
CA HIS A 215 37.68 -13.45 -3.19
C HIS A 215 38.78 -12.86 -2.30
N ASN A 216 39.28 -11.66 -2.62
CA ASN A 216 40.36 -11.02 -1.86
C ASN A 216 39.99 -10.63 -0.43
N LYS A 217 38.69 -10.54 -0.10
CA LYS A 217 38.23 -10.40 1.29
C LYS A 217 37.93 -11.73 2.00
N ARG A 218 37.85 -12.84 1.25
CA ARG A 218 37.76 -14.20 1.81
C ARG A 218 39.14 -14.76 2.20
N HIS A 219 40.19 -14.46 1.45
CA HIS A 219 41.53 -15.05 1.67
C HIS A 219 42.43 -14.27 2.64
N ASN A 220 42.30 -12.95 2.76
CA ASN A 220 43.14 -12.13 3.65
C ASN A 220 42.72 -12.12 5.13
N ARG A 221 41.99 -13.16 5.60
CA ARG A 221 41.56 -13.33 7.00
C ARG A 221 41.78 -14.74 7.55
N MET A 222 42.58 -15.58 6.88
CA MET A 222 42.90 -16.94 7.33
C MET A 222 44.29 -17.07 7.98
N ALA A 223 44.96 -15.96 8.29
CA ALA A 223 46.27 -15.97 8.93
C ALA A 223 46.44 -14.84 9.97
N THR A 224 45.53 -14.74 10.93
CA THR A 224 45.79 -14.20 12.29
C THR A 224 44.54 -14.41 13.15
N GLU A 225 44.70 -15.24 14.17
CA GLU A 225 43.95 -15.32 15.43
C GLU A 225 42.43 -15.03 15.45
N ILE A 226 41.70 -16.13 15.66
CA ILE A 226 40.44 -16.29 16.39
C ILE A 226 40.12 -15.11 17.33
N THR A 227 39.37 -14.11 16.85
CA THR A 227 38.59 -13.18 17.70
C THR A 227 37.36 -12.64 16.93
N ARG A 228 36.17 -13.06 17.38
CA ARG A 228 34.81 -12.46 17.34
C ARG A 228 34.45 -11.25 16.41
N SER A 229 35.08 -11.04 15.25
CA SER A 229 34.88 -9.84 14.41
C SER A 229 34.85 -10.14 12.90
N ASP A 230 34.17 -11.21 12.50
CA ASP A 230 34.11 -11.65 11.10
C ASP A 230 32.82 -11.15 10.41
N PRO A 231 32.86 -10.05 9.60
CA PRO A 231 31.67 -9.43 9.01
C PRO A 231 31.09 -10.23 7.85
N ILE A 232 31.82 -11.23 7.32
CA ILE A 232 31.33 -12.12 6.26
C ILE A 232 30.66 -13.37 6.85
N ARG A 233 31.10 -13.82 8.04
CA ARG A 233 30.37 -14.85 8.80
C ARG A 233 28.97 -14.35 9.21
N LEU A 234 28.81 -13.07 9.49
CA LEU A 234 27.52 -12.45 9.79
C LEU A 234 26.56 -12.35 8.59
N LEU A 235 27.08 -12.26 7.35
CA LEU A 235 26.25 -12.24 6.13
C LEU A 235 25.68 -13.61 5.76
N LEU A 236 26.36 -14.70 6.16
CA LEU A 236 25.83 -16.06 6.00
C LEU A 236 25.03 -16.50 7.25
N LEU A 237 25.53 -16.28 8.47
CA LEU A 237 24.83 -16.69 9.70
C LEU A 237 23.55 -15.91 9.98
N GLY A 238 23.48 -14.60 9.65
CA GLY A 238 22.27 -13.79 9.86
C GLY A 238 21.08 -14.18 8.97
N VAL A 239 21.34 -14.88 7.85
CA VAL A 239 20.29 -15.47 7.01
C VAL A 239 19.91 -16.88 7.51
N PHE A 240 20.84 -17.60 8.15
CA PHE A 240 20.59 -18.95 8.67
C PHE A 240 19.93 -18.99 10.06
N GLU A 241 20.08 -17.97 10.91
CA GLU A 241 19.46 -17.96 12.26
C GLU A 241 18.04 -17.36 12.30
N ASN A 242 17.65 -16.52 11.32
CA ASN A 242 16.31 -15.88 11.29
C ASN A 242 15.29 -16.56 10.36
N LYS A 243 15.70 -17.59 9.61
CA LYS A 243 14.76 -18.48 8.92
C LYS A 243 14.83 -19.83 9.61
N GLY A 244 14.06 -19.98 10.69
CA GLY A 244 13.78 -21.27 11.31
C GLY A 244 13.19 -22.22 10.27
N LEU A 245 14.07 -23.03 9.69
CA LEU A 245 13.78 -24.27 8.99
C LEU A 245 14.19 -25.42 9.90
#